data_AF-S4RII8-F1
#
_entry.id   AF-S4RII8-F1
#
_cell.length_a   1.000
_cell.length_b   1.000
_cell.length_c   1.000
_cell.angle_alpha   90.00
_cell.angle_beta   90.00
_cell.angle_gamma   90.00
#
_symmetry.space_group_name_H-M   'P 1'
#
loop_
_entity.id
_entity.type
_entity.pdbx_description
1 polymer ?
#
loop_
_entity_poly.entity_id
_entity_poly.type
_entity_poly.pdbx_seq_one_letter_code
_entity_poly.pdbx_strand_id
1 'polypeptide(L)'
;SSLLPPRPRFSQVCTEGRLILEFAFDDMMRIRSWHFTIRQHRELIPRSLLAVHAQDPSMLEQLSKNITRNGLTNITLNYLRV
;
A
#
# COMPACT_ATOMS: atom_id res chain seq x y z
N SER A 1 32.45 5.59 5.36
CA SER A 1 31.49 4.48 5.21
C SER A 1 30.35 4.67 6.18
N SER A 2 29.35 5.48 5.83
CA SER A 2 28.16 5.69 6.66
C SER A 2 26.99 4.95 6.02
N LEU A 3 26.77 3.70 6.42
CA LEU A 3 25.50 3.02 6.21
C LEU A 3 24.46 3.71 7.10
N LEU A 4 23.92 4.84 6.63
CA LEU A 4 22.69 5.36 7.20
C LEU A 4 21.64 4.25 7.08
N PRO A 5 20.88 3.94 8.14
CA PRO A 5 19.84 2.93 8.06
C PRO A 5 18.88 3.28 6.91
N PRO A 6 18.33 2.27 6.21
CA PRO A 6 17.38 2.52 5.13
C PRO A 6 16.26 3.38 5.69
N ARG A 7 16.19 4.63 5.23
CA ARG A 7 15.12 5.55 5.64
C ARG A 7 13.80 4.86 5.31
N PRO A 8 12.84 4.79 6.26
CA PRO A 8 11.56 4.16 5.98
C PRO A 8 10.99 4.77 4.70
N ARG A 9 10.65 3.94 3.71
CA ARG A 9 9.91 4.43 2.55
C ARG A 9 8.55 4.85 3.08
N PHE A 10 8.35 6.14 3.28
CA PHE A 10 7.05 6.72 3.60
C PHE A 10 6.23 6.77 2.31
N SER A 11 5.92 5.61 1.75
CA SER A 11 5.05 5.47 0.58
C SER A 11 3.61 5.33 1.05
N GLN A 12 2.71 6.14 0.50
CA GLN A 12 1.28 5.98 0.70
C GLN A 12 0.72 5.09 -0.42
N VAL A 13 0.01 4.03 -0.04
CA VAL A 13 -0.68 3.16 -0.99
C VAL A 13 -2.17 3.49 -0.95
N CYS A 14 -2.72 3.88 -2.10
CA CYS A 14 -4.14 4.13 -2.29
C CYS A 14 -4.74 2.99 -3.11
N THR A 15 -5.61 2.19 -2.51
CA THR A 15 -6.28 1.07 -3.18
C THR A 15 -7.74 1.40 -3.38
N GLU A 16 -8.17 1.46 -4.64
CA GLU A 16 -9.52 1.86 -5.03
C GLU A 16 -10.31 0.64 -5.50
N GLY A 17 -11.59 0.60 -5.15
CA GLY A 17 -12.43 -0.57 -5.40
C GLY A 17 -13.89 -0.36 -5.04
N ARG A 18 -14.67 -1.43 -5.20
CA ARG A 18 -16.07 -1.49 -4.76
C ARG A 18 -16.10 -2.14 -3.38
N LEU A 19 -16.57 -1.40 -2.39
CA LEU A 19 -16.84 -1.93 -1.05
C LEU A 19 -18.34 -2.22 -0.90
N ILE A 20 -18.67 -3.46 -0.53
CA ILE A 20 -20.02 -3.90 -0.18
C ILE A 20 -19.99 -4.29 1.29
N LEU A 21 -20.90 -3.71 2.07
CA LEU A 21 -21.07 -3.98 3.49
C LEU A 21 -22.48 -4.49 3.73
N GLU A 22 -22.59 -5.55 4.53
CA GLU A 22 -23.85 -5.92 5.17
C GLU A 22 -23.72 -5.65 6.66
N PHE A 23 -24.74 -5.03 7.24
CA PHE A 23 -24.81 -4.76 8.66
C PHE A 23 -25.87 -5.66 9.30
N ALA A 24 -25.62 -6.09 10.53
CA ALA A 24 -26.63 -6.74 11.34
C ALA A 24 -27.74 -5.73 11.66
N PHE A 25 -28.99 -6.17 11.59
CA PHE A 25 -30.13 -5.37 12.02
C PHE A 25 -30.30 -5.49 13.55
N ASP A 26 -29.36 -4.90 14.27
CA ASP A 26 -29.33 -4.79 15.73
C ASP A 26 -28.95 -3.36 16.14
N ASP A 27 -29.09 -3.01 17.42
CA ASP A 27 -28.82 -1.66 17.92
C ASP A 27 -27.36 -1.22 17.73
N MET A 28 -26.45 -2.18 17.55
CA MET A 28 -25.02 -1.92 17.38
C MET A 28 -24.63 -1.78 15.91
N MET A 29 -25.50 -2.14 14.96
CA MET A 29 -25.27 -2.07 13.51
C MET A 29 -23.90 -2.66 13.12
N ARG A 30 -23.57 -3.84 13.66
CA ARG A 30 -22.25 -4.45 13.45
C ARG A 30 -22.09 -4.92 12.01
N ILE A 31 -20.87 -4.82 11.46
CA ILE A 31 -20.56 -5.37 10.12
C ILE A 31 -20.70 -6.90 10.18
N ARG A 32 -21.68 -7.41 9.43
CA ARG A 32 -21.92 -8.84 9.23
C ARG A 32 -21.12 -9.37 8.05
N SER A 33 -20.98 -8.55 7.01
CA SER A 33 -20.23 -8.91 5.81
C SER A 33 -19.43 -7.73 5.30
N TRP A 34 -18.19 -8.00 4.87
CA TRP A 34 -17.28 -7.04 4.29
C TRP A 34 -16.68 -7.63 3.03
N HIS A 35 -17.02 -7.05 1.88
CA HIS A 35 -16.52 -7.49 0.58
C HIS A 35 -15.93 -6.30 -0.17
N PHE A 36 -14.61 -6.31 -0.35
CA PHE A 36 -13.91 -5.29 -1.11
C PHE A 36 -13.32 -5.85 -2.40
N THR A 37 -13.84 -5.41 -3.54
CA THR A 37 -13.33 -5.76 -4.87
C THR A 37 -12.41 -4.65 -5.38
N ILE A 38 -11.11 -4.92 -5.41
CA ILE A 38 -10.08 -3.97 -5.87
C ILE A 38 -10.20 -3.77 -7.38
N ARG A 39 -10.12 -2.50 -7.84
CA ARG A 39 -10.12 -2.11 -9.25
C ARG A 39 -8.76 -1.57 -9.71
N GLN A 40 -8.17 -0.69 -8.91
CA GLN A 40 -6.86 -0.10 -9.20
C GLN A 40 -6.14 0.29 -7.91
N HIS A 41 -4.83 0.54 -7.99
CA HIS A 41 -4.04 1.05 -6.88
C HIS A 41 -2.98 2.03 -7.36
N ARG A 42 -2.56 2.93 -6.48
CA ARG A 42 -1.49 3.90 -6.72
C ARG A 42 -0.56 3.94 -5.51
N GLU A 43 0.74 3.99 -5.77
CA GLU A 43 1.76 4.17 -4.74
C GLU A 43 2.38 5.56 -4.89
N LEU A 44 2.25 6.38 -3.85
CA LEU A 44 2.74 7.74 -3.80
C LEU A 44 4.00 7.80 -2.94
N ILE A 45 5.07 8.36 -3.49
CA ILE A 45 6.32 8.60 -2.77
C ILE A 45 6.50 10.10 -2.49
N PRO A 46 7.14 10.48 -1.36
CA PRO A 46 7.40 11.89 -1.06
C PRO A 46 8.36 12.50 -2.08
N ARG A 47 8.07 13.72 -2.56
CA ARG A 47 8.95 14.43 -3.50
C ARG A 47 10.37 14.65 -2.94
N SER A 48 10.51 14.81 -1.62
CA SER A 48 11.81 14.94 -0.98
C SER A 48 12.68 13.68 -1.15
N LEU A 49 12.07 12.49 -1.18
CA LEU A 49 12.78 11.23 -1.42
C LEU A 49 13.37 11.20 -2.83
N LEU A 50 12.63 11.68 -3.83
CA LEU A 50 13.12 11.82 -5.20
C LEU A 50 14.28 12.83 -5.28
N ALA A 51 14.17 13.97 -4.59
CA ALA A 51 15.22 14.98 -4.58
C ALA A 51 16.53 14.46 -3.98
N VAL A 52 16.46 13.68 -2.89
CA VAL A 52 17.66 13.08 -2.25
C VAL A 52 18.37 12.10 -3.18
N HIS A 53 17.63 11.33 -3.98
CA HIS A 53 18.17 10.27 -4.84
C HIS A 53 18.28 10.71 -6.31
N ALA A 54 18.11 12.00 -6.62
CA ALA A 54 18.05 12.50 -8.00
C ALA A 54 19.33 12.21 -8.82
N GLN A 55 20.47 12.06 -8.14
CA GLN A 55 21.78 11.79 -8.75
C GLN A 55 22.16 10.30 -8.70
N ASP A 56 21.28 9.43 -8.20
CA ASP A 56 21.51 7.98 -8.14
C ASP A 56 20.47 7.26 -9.01
N PRO A 57 20.79 7.00 -10.30
CA PRO A 57 19.88 6.32 -11.21
C PRO A 57 19.44 4.94 -10.73
N SER A 58 20.30 4.23 -9.99
CA SER A 58 20.00 2.89 -9.48
C SER A 58 18.93 2.94 -8.40
N MET A 59 19.00 3.95 -7.52
CA MET A 59 17.98 4.19 -6.50
C MET A 59 16.66 4.67 -7.12
N LEU A 60 16.72 5.53 -8.15
CA LEU A 60 15.50 5.94 -8.87
C LEU A 60 14.78 4.76 -9.53
N GLU A 61 15.53 3.82 -10.11
CA GLU A 61 14.96 2.58 -10.67
C GLU A 61 14.34 1.68 -9.57
N GLN A 62 14.91 1.67 -8.37
CA GLN A 62 14.29 0.95 -7.24
C GLN A 62 13.01 1.64 -6.75
N LEU A 63 12.96 2.97 -6.76
CA LEU A 63 11.80 3.75 -6.33
C LEU A 63 10.64 3.70 -7.33
N SER A 64 10.89 3.38 -8.60
CA SER A 64 9.84 3.21 -9.61
C SER A 64 9.10 1.87 -9.50
N LYS A 65 9.62 0.92 -8.72
CA LYS A 65 9.02 -0.41 -8.51
C LYS A 65 8.00 -0.35 -7.38
N ASN A 66 6.80 -0.86 -7.66
CA ASN A 66 5.76 -1.01 -6.65
C ASN A 66 6.22 -1.92 -5.51
N ILE A 67 5.81 -1.59 -4.28
CA ILE A 67 6.04 -2.40 -3.08
C ILE A 67 4.87 -3.31 -2.74
N THR A 68 3.70 -3.10 -3.36
CA THR A 68 2.50 -3.92 -3.20
C THR A 68 2.18 -4.74 -4.44
N ARG A 69 1.30 -5.74 -4.27
CA ARG A 69 0.66 -6.46 -5.37
C ARG A 69 -0.83 -6.23 -5.27
N ASN A 70 -1.42 -5.64 -6.31
CA ASN A 70 -2.83 -5.21 -6.32
C ASN A 70 -3.20 -4.32 -5.12
N GLY A 71 -2.30 -3.42 -4.70
CA GLY A 71 -2.56 -2.51 -3.58
C GLY A 71 -2.56 -3.18 -2.19
N LEU A 72 -2.14 -4.44 -2.10
CA LEU A 72 -1.96 -5.18 -0.84
C LEU A 72 -0.51 -5.57 -0.64
N THR A 73 -0.05 -5.51 0.60
CA THR A 73 1.30 -5.98 0.95
C THR A 73 1.39 -7.50 0.80
N ASN A 74 2.60 -8.03 0.56
CA ASN A 74 2.80 -9.48 0.55
C ASN A 74 2.44 -10.14 1.90
N ILE A 75 2.60 -9.43 3.02
CA ILE A 75 2.20 -9.91 4.34
C ILE A 75 0.68 -10.13 4.37
N THR A 76 -0.11 -9.12 3.95
CA THR A 76 -1.57 -9.22 3.87
C THR A 76 -2.01 -10.32 2.92
N LEU A 77 -1.41 -10.42 1.73
CA LEU A 77 -1.74 -11.45 0.75
C LEU A 77 -1.45 -12.86 1.26
N ASN A 78 -0.34 -13.05 1.97
CA ASN A 78 0.00 -14.34 2.55
C ASN A 78 -0.95 -14.71 3.70
N TYR A 79 -1.32 -13.74 4.52
CA TYR A 79 -2.27 -13.95 5.61
C TYR A 79 -3.66 -14.40 5.09
N LEU A 80 -4.14 -13.80 4.00
CA LEU A 80 -5.46 -14.11 3.41
C LEU A 80 -5.51 -15.39 2.56
N ARG A 81 -4.37 -16.02 2.27
CA ARG A 81 -4.30 -17.26 1.47
C ARG A 81 -4.51 -18.53 2.29
N VAL A 82 -4.45 -18.41 3.62
CA VAL A 82 -4.66 -19.50 4.58
C VAL A 82 -6.15 -19.74 4.76
#